data_AF-A0A949IMP6-F1
#
_entry.id   AF-A0A949IMP6-F1
#
_cell.length_a   1.000
_cell.length_b   1.000
_cell.length_c   1.000
_cell.angle_alpha   90.00
_cell.angle_beta   90.00
_cell.angle_gamma   90.00
#
_symmetry.space_group_name_H-M   'P 1'
#
loop_
_entity.id
_entity.type
_entity.pdbx_description
1 polymer ?
#
loop_
_entity_poly.entity_id
_entity_poly.type
_entity_poly.pdbx_seq_one_letter_code
_entity_poly.pdbx_strand_id
1 'polypeptide(L)'
;MKKSARKRSQTDTKMTKAQRGNTLMLTTLTVCFVVVPTFILVAQLALYQVDRARAQNIVEAAGLIAANDLAKIIIDDENFGFVALSNYPPIGKGALAEDGEPLPVTGINTLIGTVRQNTLIADEVHNATMVVLAERDKERLDNTIKDLNKTLKAALDEKNRQPFNDMQGERIDTTKDVIAFIRSQLPDHVKLESVTLSNGWLSEGGDSTIPIPQPRRLAKVRPTEIRAGKYRAFSDVPVGGEHFSFAGLGTSSSLVDRKLFRPADEKHICSIIKISCRFKLNGMSKIAPFGLNTGSTLVCDACCQPYSLPDSGPSGALTLRFSSGPVTGLQSWRDFLGGGFRDTKVTTYSAEGGDYPISQEAHMVPDQPLLPASTSEQFAEHLYNWLRNGHTRPRIDSVIAMVDESFKSGPNQIYAYEFARDGAISRRIISKDPFPVGVTADSQRQTIADTNIQGSLAPIIIFRDDVSVLGRKKGGLHAGQPLAGNPLNWCELPEYGGDEQMAAGLGKGHLGTKLTMVDANGTALPEEAINDPNFALFRSFDGKTLFHQPRRSFYSGGLALDIEIGGTGNSSMAAAQPPEPHIQQLPPILDIPSKRWIFANRRI
;
A
#
# COMPACT_ATOMS: atom_id res chain seq x y z
N MET A 1 4.17 -127.12 3.19
CA MET A 1 4.66 -127.00 4.58
C MET A 1 3.75 -126.05 5.36
N LYS A 2 3.22 -126.55 6.49
CA LYS A 2 2.75 -125.87 7.73
C LYS A 2 2.41 -124.36 7.64
N LYS A 3 1.12 -124.02 7.72
CA LYS A 3 0.33 -123.64 8.92
C LYS A 3 0.35 -122.13 9.27
N SER A 4 -0.88 -121.57 9.28
CA SER A 4 -1.46 -120.79 10.40
C SER A 4 -1.04 -119.31 10.51
N ALA A 5 -1.90 -118.32 10.78
CA ALA A 5 -3.35 -118.16 10.91
C ALA A 5 -3.63 -116.63 10.93
N ARG A 6 -4.93 -116.27 10.77
CA ARG A 6 -5.68 -115.15 11.40
C ARG A 6 -4.90 -113.89 11.82
N LYS A 7 -5.35 -112.65 11.58
CA LYS A 7 -6.71 -112.14 11.87
C LYS A 7 -6.81 -110.67 11.40
N ARG A 8 -8.01 -110.28 10.97
CA ARG A 8 -8.48 -108.90 10.78
C ARG A 8 -8.23 -108.03 12.02
N SER A 9 -7.90 -106.77 11.80
CA SER A 9 -8.31 -105.65 12.68
C SER A 9 -8.77 -104.47 11.82
N GLN A 10 -10.09 -104.41 11.61
CA GLN A 10 -10.80 -103.15 11.46
C GLN A 10 -10.77 -102.49 12.83
N THR A 11 -10.03 -101.40 12.96
CA THR A 11 -10.09 -100.51 14.13
C THR A 11 -10.26 -99.09 13.62
N ASP A 12 -11.53 -98.70 13.62
CA ASP A 12 -12.03 -97.39 14.04
C ASP A 12 -11.36 -96.13 13.51
N THR A 13 -11.98 -95.64 12.43
CA THR A 13 -12.16 -94.24 12.09
C THR A 13 -12.90 -93.49 13.23
N LYS A 14 -12.28 -93.29 14.40
CA LYS A 14 -12.82 -92.47 15.50
C LYS A 14 -11.73 -91.66 16.22
N MET A 15 -10.92 -90.91 15.50
CA MET A 15 -10.11 -89.82 16.09
C MET A 15 -10.13 -88.55 15.22
N THR A 16 -11.28 -87.91 15.08
CA THR A 16 -11.38 -86.58 14.41
C THR A 16 -12.43 -85.63 15.01
N LYS A 17 -12.90 -85.84 16.24
CA LYS A 17 -13.77 -84.87 16.94
C LYS A 17 -13.13 -84.18 18.15
N ALA A 18 -12.24 -84.84 18.91
CA ALA A 18 -11.66 -84.25 20.13
C ALA A 18 -10.56 -83.20 19.86
N GLN A 19 -9.71 -83.37 18.83
CA GLN A 19 -8.67 -82.38 18.46
C GLN A 19 -9.22 -81.10 17.82
N ARG A 20 -10.45 -81.13 17.28
CA ARG A 20 -11.13 -79.94 16.73
C ARG A 20 -11.65 -79.01 17.83
N GLY A 21 -11.93 -79.52 19.03
CA GLY A 21 -12.43 -78.72 20.17
C GLY A 21 -11.38 -77.80 20.80
N ASN A 22 -10.17 -78.30 21.06
CA ASN A 22 -9.08 -77.48 21.62
C ASN A 22 -8.59 -76.40 20.65
N THR A 23 -8.55 -76.70 19.34
CA THR A 23 -8.15 -75.73 18.33
C THR A 23 -9.18 -74.59 18.22
N LEU A 24 -10.48 -74.90 18.33
CA LEU A 24 -11.55 -73.89 18.34
C LEU A 24 -11.45 -73.01 19.59
N MET A 25 -11.23 -73.58 20.77
CA MET A 25 -11.12 -72.83 22.02
C MET A 25 -9.91 -71.89 22.03
N LEU A 26 -8.75 -72.36 21.56
CA LEU A 26 -7.54 -71.53 21.43
C LEU A 26 -7.77 -70.39 20.43
N THR A 27 -8.37 -70.69 19.28
CA THR A 27 -8.67 -69.67 18.25
C THR A 27 -9.63 -68.60 18.79
N THR A 28 -10.70 -68.99 19.49
CA THR A 28 -11.63 -68.05 20.13
C THR A 28 -10.94 -67.20 21.19
N LEU A 29 -10.09 -67.79 22.03
CA LEU A 29 -9.31 -67.05 23.03
C LEU A 29 -8.36 -66.05 22.36
N THR A 30 -7.62 -66.45 21.32
CA THR A 30 -6.72 -65.54 20.59
C THR A 30 -7.50 -64.40 19.92
N VAL A 31 -8.66 -64.68 19.32
CA VAL A 31 -9.49 -63.64 18.70
C VAL A 31 -10.01 -62.66 19.76
N CYS A 32 -10.57 -63.16 20.87
CA CYS A 32 -11.17 -62.30 21.90
C CYS A 32 -10.15 -61.51 22.71
N PHE A 33 -8.96 -62.05 23.00
CA PHE A 33 -7.98 -61.42 23.88
C PHE A 33 -6.84 -60.72 23.16
N VAL A 34 -6.59 -61.03 21.88
CA VAL A 34 -5.53 -60.40 21.10
C VAL A 34 -6.11 -59.60 19.94
N VAL A 35 -6.84 -60.26 19.02
CA VAL A 35 -7.29 -59.62 17.79
C VAL A 35 -8.28 -58.48 18.06
N VAL A 36 -9.32 -58.72 18.86
CA VAL A 36 -10.34 -57.70 19.17
C VAL A 36 -9.75 -56.51 19.92
N PRO A 37 -8.95 -56.66 21.00
CA PRO A 37 -8.34 -55.52 21.69
C PRO A 37 -7.34 -54.75 20.81
N THR A 38 -6.52 -55.44 20.01
CA THR A 38 -5.61 -54.77 19.07
C THR A 38 -6.39 -53.99 18.01
N PHE A 39 -7.48 -54.55 17.47
CA PHE A 39 -8.33 -53.85 16.52
C PHE A 39 -8.98 -52.60 17.12
N ILE A 40 -9.51 -52.70 18.35
CA ILE A 40 -10.08 -51.56 19.08
C ILE A 40 -9.01 -50.47 19.31
N LEU A 41 -7.80 -50.85 19.71
CA LEU A 41 -6.70 -49.90 19.92
C LEU A 41 -6.30 -49.18 18.63
N VAL A 42 -6.16 -49.93 17.52
CA VAL A 42 -5.83 -49.35 16.20
C VAL A 42 -6.94 -48.40 15.74
N ALA A 43 -8.21 -48.78 15.91
CA ALA A 43 -9.35 -47.92 15.60
C ALA A 43 -9.35 -46.63 16.44
N GLN A 44 -9.03 -46.72 17.73
CA GLN A 44 -8.92 -45.55 18.61
C GLN A 44 -7.76 -44.63 18.22
N LEU A 45 -6.60 -45.20 17.91
CA LEU A 45 -5.46 -44.42 17.40
C LEU A 45 -5.80 -43.74 16.07
N ALA A 46 -6.51 -44.43 15.17
CA ALA A 46 -6.98 -43.84 13.92
C ALA A 46 -7.93 -42.67 14.15
N LEU A 47 -8.94 -42.84 15.03
CA LEU A 47 -9.86 -41.76 15.40
C LEU A 47 -9.12 -40.57 16.05
N TYR A 48 -8.16 -40.83 16.93
CA TYR A 48 -7.33 -39.79 17.52
C TYR A 48 -6.52 -39.03 16.46
N GLN A 49 -5.95 -39.73 15.48
CA GLN A 49 -5.24 -39.09 14.38
C GLN A 49 -6.16 -38.26 13.49
N VAL A 50 -7.40 -38.71 13.25
CA VAL A 50 -8.42 -37.96 12.51
C VAL A 50 -8.81 -36.69 13.28
N ASP A 51 -9.10 -36.79 14.58
CA ASP A 51 -9.43 -35.64 15.41
C ASP A 51 -8.27 -34.64 15.48
N ARG A 52 -7.04 -35.15 15.60
CA ARG A 52 -5.82 -34.33 15.57
C ARG A 52 -5.65 -33.59 14.25
N ALA A 53 -5.79 -34.30 13.13
CA ALA A 53 -5.69 -33.69 11.80
C ALA A 53 -6.78 -32.64 11.59
N ARG A 54 -8.02 -32.93 12.01
CA ARG A 54 -9.13 -31.97 11.92
C ARG A 54 -8.87 -30.73 12.76
N ALA A 55 -8.45 -30.88 14.01
CA ALA A 55 -8.12 -29.75 14.88
C ALA A 55 -6.95 -28.93 14.33
N GLN A 56 -5.92 -29.58 13.78
CA GLN A 56 -4.81 -28.91 13.12
C GLN A 56 -5.28 -28.07 11.92
N ASN A 57 -6.12 -28.62 11.04
CA ASN A 57 -6.66 -27.88 9.89
C ASN A 57 -7.51 -26.67 10.33
N ILE A 58 -8.27 -26.80 11.43
CA ILE A 58 -9.05 -25.69 12.01
C ILE A 58 -8.11 -24.59 12.51
N VAL A 59 -7.03 -24.95 13.21
CA VAL A 59 -6.03 -23.98 13.70
C VAL A 59 -5.29 -23.30 12.57
N GLU A 60 -4.96 -24.03 11.50
CA GLU A 60 -4.36 -23.46 10.30
C GLU A 60 -5.28 -22.44 9.62
N ALA A 61 -6.55 -22.78 9.43
CA ALA A 61 -7.55 -21.86 8.88
C ALA A 61 -7.76 -20.63 9.79
N ALA A 62 -7.81 -20.83 11.11
CA ALA A 62 -7.91 -19.74 12.07
C ALA A 62 -6.68 -18.81 12.04
N GLY A 63 -5.49 -19.38 11.87
CA GLY A 63 -4.26 -18.61 11.67
C GLY A 63 -4.28 -17.75 10.41
N LEU A 64 -4.90 -18.23 9.33
CA LEU A 64 -5.08 -17.45 8.10
C LEU A 64 -6.08 -16.30 8.28
N ILE A 65 -7.13 -16.49 9.08
CA ILE A 65 -8.04 -15.40 9.47
C ILE A 65 -7.25 -14.33 10.23
N ALA A 66 -6.47 -14.74 11.23
CA ALA A 66 -5.65 -13.82 11.99
C ALA A 66 -4.65 -13.04 11.10
N ALA A 67 -4.06 -13.72 10.12
CA ALA A 67 -3.16 -13.10 9.16
C ALA A 67 -3.87 -12.08 8.26
N ASN A 68 -5.08 -12.37 7.82
CA ASN A 68 -5.90 -11.44 7.04
C ASN A 68 -6.28 -10.21 7.84
N ASP A 69 -6.65 -10.38 9.11
CA ASP A 69 -7.04 -9.28 9.98
C ASP A 69 -5.87 -8.33 10.24
N LEU A 70 -4.70 -8.87 10.61
CA LEU A 70 -3.50 -8.04 10.78
C LEU A 70 -3.09 -7.32 9.49
N ALA A 71 -3.33 -7.91 8.31
CA ALA A 71 -3.03 -7.27 7.04
C ALA A 71 -3.85 -6.00 6.77
N LYS A 72 -4.98 -5.84 7.47
CA LYS A 72 -5.93 -4.72 7.32
C LYS A 72 -5.76 -3.63 8.36
N ILE A 73 -5.09 -3.91 9.48
CA ILE A 73 -4.89 -2.92 10.54
C ILE A 73 -4.08 -1.74 9.99
N ILE A 74 -4.65 -0.55 10.09
CA ILE A 74 -4.02 0.70 9.65
C ILE A 74 -3.50 1.50 10.85
N ILE A 75 -2.41 2.24 10.63
CA ILE A 75 -1.92 3.30 11.51
C ILE A 75 -1.94 4.64 10.75
N ASP A 76 -2.21 5.74 11.45
CA ASP A 76 -2.17 7.11 10.91
C ASP A 76 -0.81 7.74 11.23
N ASP A 77 0.14 7.58 10.31
CA ASP A 77 1.50 8.13 10.41
C ASP A 77 1.53 9.61 9.99
N GLU A 78 2.24 10.45 10.75
CA GLU A 78 2.25 11.89 10.51
C GLU A 78 3.04 12.34 9.28
N ASN A 79 3.91 11.48 8.75
CA ASN A 79 4.80 11.81 7.64
C ASN A 79 4.42 11.06 6.35
N PHE A 80 3.78 9.90 6.47
CA PHE A 80 3.43 9.05 5.33
C PHE A 80 1.91 8.82 5.17
N GLY A 81 1.09 9.30 6.10
CA GLY A 81 -0.35 9.06 6.10
C GLY A 81 -0.70 7.65 6.57
N PHE A 82 -1.74 7.05 5.99
CA PHE A 82 -2.18 5.73 6.42
C PHE A 82 -1.21 4.63 5.97
N VAL A 83 -0.71 3.86 6.92
CA VAL A 83 0.23 2.75 6.69
C VAL A 83 -0.34 1.45 7.26
N ALA A 84 -0.16 0.34 6.54
CA ALA A 84 -0.57 -1.00 6.98
C ALA A 84 0.44 -2.06 6.49
N LEU A 85 0.19 -3.34 6.78
CA LEU A 85 0.97 -4.41 6.15
C LEU A 85 0.66 -4.52 4.63
N SER A 86 -0.60 -4.33 4.23
CA SER A 86 -1.03 -4.37 2.82
C SER A 86 -1.26 -2.97 2.25
N ASN A 87 -1.14 -2.82 0.93
CA ASN A 87 -1.66 -1.65 0.23
C ASN A 87 -3.19 -1.72 0.13
N TYR A 88 -3.85 -0.56 0.08
CA TYR A 88 -5.26 -0.46 -0.28
C TYR A 88 -5.54 0.78 -1.14
N PRO A 89 -6.46 0.68 -2.12
CA PRO A 89 -6.85 1.82 -2.93
C PRO A 89 -7.61 2.86 -2.11
N PRO A 90 -7.66 4.12 -2.56
CA PRO A 90 -8.34 5.20 -1.86
C PRO A 90 -9.87 5.08 -2.02
N ILE A 91 -10.49 4.11 -1.35
CA ILE A 91 -11.96 3.88 -1.35
C ILE A 91 -12.53 3.75 0.07
N GLY A 92 -11.68 3.84 1.10
CA GLY A 92 -12.04 3.51 2.48
C GLY A 92 -12.80 4.64 3.18
N LYS A 93 -13.94 4.34 3.81
CA LYS A 93 -14.71 5.31 4.62
C LYS A 93 -14.04 5.65 5.96
N GLY A 94 -13.14 4.77 6.44
CA GLY A 94 -12.36 5.00 7.65
C GLY A 94 -11.05 5.76 7.42
N ALA A 95 -10.66 5.91 6.15
CA ALA A 95 -9.44 6.58 5.73
C ALA A 95 -9.80 7.77 4.82
N LEU A 96 -10.35 8.83 5.40
CA LEU A 96 -10.74 10.06 4.69
C LEU A 96 -9.78 11.21 5.03
N ALA A 97 -9.56 12.08 4.06
CA ALA A 97 -8.98 13.39 4.28
C ALA A 97 -10.02 14.38 4.85
N GLU A 98 -9.61 15.61 5.15
CA GLU A 98 -10.51 16.62 5.71
C GLU A 98 -11.54 17.12 4.70
N ASP A 99 -11.19 17.11 3.41
CA ASP A 99 -12.11 17.34 2.28
C ASP A 99 -13.17 16.24 2.06
N GLY A 100 -13.13 15.17 2.87
CA GLY A 100 -14.01 14.01 2.77
C GLY A 100 -13.66 13.03 1.66
N GLU A 101 -12.61 13.28 0.87
CA GLU A 101 -12.14 12.33 -0.13
C GLU A 101 -11.36 11.18 0.51
N PRO A 102 -11.49 9.95 -0.01
CA PRO A 102 -10.78 8.81 0.54
C PRO A 102 -9.28 8.88 0.24
N LEU A 103 -8.50 8.32 1.15
CA LEU A 103 -7.05 8.28 1.12
C LEU A 103 -6.53 6.87 0.86
N PRO A 104 -5.40 6.73 0.15
CA PRO A 104 -4.77 5.44 -0.02
C PRO A 104 -4.17 4.97 1.31
N VAL A 105 -4.08 3.65 1.48
CA VAL A 105 -3.29 3.05 2.57
C VAL A 105 -2.05 2.42 1.95
N THR A 106 -0.88 2.89 2.35
CA THR A 106 0.40 2.42 1.82
C THR A 106 0.89 1.23 2.62
N GLY A 107 1.18 0.12 1.93
CA GLY A 107 1.76 -1.06 2.54
C GLY A 107 3.19 -0.80 3.00
N ILE A 108 3.58 -1.32 4.16
CA ILE A 108 4.89 -1.08 4.76
C ILE A 108 6.03 -1.46 3.83
N ASN A 109 5.89 -2.56 3.09
CA ASN A 109 6.87 -3.00 2.12
C ASN A 109 6.97 -2.05 0.91
N THR A 110 5.86 -1.46 0.46
CA THR A 110 5.87 -0.42 -0.57
C THR A 110 6.64 0.78 -0.07
N LEU A 111 6.35 1.25 1.15
CA LEU A 111 7.02 2.40 1.75
C LEU A 111 8.55 2.19 1.89
N ILE A 112 8.97 1.03 2.39
CA ILE A 112 10.40 0.64 2.46
C ILE A 112 11.03 0.65 1.07
N GLY A 113 10.32 0.09 0.08
CA GLY A 113 10.76 0.08 -1.32
C GLY A 113 10.95 1.50 -1.88
N THR A 114 10.00 2.40 -1.60
CA THR A 114 10.02 3.80 -2.02
C THR A 114 11.22 4.54 -1.44
N VAL A 115 11.41 4.49 -0.12
CA VAL A 115 12.54 5.18 0.54
C VAL A 115 13.87 4.62 0.01
N ARG A 116 14.01 3.29 -0.06
CA ARG A 116 15.22 2.65 -0.61
C ARG A 116 15.49 3.06 -2.05
N GLN A 117 14.46 3.11 -2.89
CA GLN A 117 14.59 3.49 -4.29
C GLN A 117 14.97 4.97 -4.43
N ASN A 118 14.41 5.85 -3.63
CA ASN A 118 14.77 7.26 -3.63
C ASN A 118 16.22 7.47 -3.13
N THR A 119 16.69 6.68 -2.16
CA THR A 119 18.12 6.67 -1.77
C THR A 119 19.01 6.27 -2.95
N LEU A 120 18.62 5.24 -3.72
CA LEU A 120 19.36 4.85 -4.93
C LEU A 120 19.38 5.97 -5.98
N ILE A 121 18.22 6.57 -6.25
CA ILE A 121 18.11 7.65 -7.24
C ILE A 121 19.00 8.83 -6.81
N ALA A 122 18.93 9.25 -5.54
CA ALA A 122 19.73 10.34 -4.99
C ALA A 122 21.25 10.13 -5.21
N ASP A 123 21.71 8.89 -4.99
CA ASP A 123 23.11 8.50 -5.22
C ASP A 123 23.46 8.49 -6.71
N GLU A 124 22.60 7.95 -7.58
CA GLU A 124 22.84 7.89 -9.03
C GLU A 124 22.81 9.27 -9.71
N VAL A 125 22.01 10.21 -9.23
CA VAL A 125 22.00 11.60 -9.73
C VAL A 125 23.05 12.49 -9.04
N HIS A 126 23.79 11.95 -8.06
CA HIS A 126 24.82 12.63 -7.28
C HIS A 126 24.35 13.94 -6.64
N ASN A 127 23.14 13.97 -6.09
CA ASN A 127 22.56 15.17 -5.48
C ASN A 127 22.50 15.07 -3.96
N ALA A 128 23.29 15.89 -3.27
CA ALA A 128 23.41 15.87 -1.81
C ALA A 128 22.10 16.20 -1.08
N THR A 129 21.29 17.12 -1.62
CA THR A 129 19.98 17.47 -1.07
C THR A 129 19.05 16.26 -1.05
N MET A 130 18.97 15.53 -2.17
CA MET A 130 18.16 14.31 -2.24
C MET A 130 18.66 13.22 -1.29
N VAL A 131 19.98 13.12 -1.06
CA VAL A 131 20.55 12.19 -0.07
C VAL A 131 20.07 12.52 1.34
N VAL A 132 20.15 13.79 1.76
CA VAL A 132 19.67 14.25 3.07
C VAL A 132 18.17 13.99 3.24
N LEU A 133 17.37 14.21 2.18
CA LEU A 133 15.93 13.93 2.21
C LEU A 133 15.64 12.43 2.35
N ALA A 134 16.42 11.57 1.68
CA ALA A 134 16.31 10.13 1.78
C ALA A 134 16.68 9.61 3.18
N GLU A 135 17.73 10.15 3.80
CA GLU A 135 18.13 9.84 5.18
C GLU A 135 17.02 10.22 6.18
N ARG A 136 16.42 11.39 6.01
CA ARG A 136 15.29 11.84 6.85
C ARG A 136 14.06 10.93 6.71
N ASP A 137 13.72 10.56 5.48
CA ASP A 137 12.59 9.64 5.26
C ASP A 137 12.89 8.24 5.80
N LYS A 138 14.16 7.81 5.81
CA LYS A 138 14.58 6.57 6.45
C LYS A 138 14.40 6.63 7.98
N GLU A 139 14.78 7.72 8.63
CA GLU A 139 14.54 7.90 10.07
C GLU A 139 13.04 7.84 10.40
N ARG A 140 12.21 8.53 9.61
CA ARG A 140 10.76 8.51 9.76
C ARG A 140 10.20 7.11 9.56
N LEU A 141 10.65 6.40 8.53
CA LEU A 141 10.25 5.03 8.23
C LEU A 141 10.56 4.09 9.41
N ASP A 142 11.72 4.23 10.05
CA ASP A 142 12.05 3.40 11.22
C ASP A 142 11.09 3.63 12.38
N ASN A 143 10.62 4.86 12.58
CA ASN A 143 9.61 5.17 13.57
C ASN A 143 8.25 4.57 13.19
N THR A 144 7.84 4.68 11.92
CA THR A 144 6.63 4.03 11.39
C THR A 144 6.67 2.51 11.60
N ILE A 145 7.83 1.86 11.36
CA ILE A 145 8.02 0.42 11.58
C ILE A 145 7.83 0.06 13.06
N LYS A 146 8.39 0.86 13.98
CA LYS A 146 8.23 0.65 15.43
C LYS A 146 6.76 0.77 15.84
N ASP A 147 6.06 1.80 15.36
CA ASP A 147 4.66 2.03 15.68
C ASP A 147 3.75 0.95 15.09
N LEU A 148 4.05 0.48 13.87
CA LEU A 148 3.34 -0.63 13.25
C LEU A 148 3.55 -1.92 14.05
N ASN A 149 4.79 -2.27 14.40
CA ASN A 149 5.10 -3.46 15.20
C ASN A 149 4.40 -3.42 16.57
N LYS A 150 4.40 -2.25 17.22
CA LYS A 150 3.68 -2.02 18.48
C LYS A 150 2.18 -2.26 18.31
N THR A 151 1.59 -1.71 17.25
CA THR A 151 0.16 -1.85 16.93
C THR A 151 -0.21 -3.31 16.65
N LEU A 152 0.58 -4.02 15.84
CA LEU A 152 0.36 -5.44 15.53
C LEU A 152 0.44 -6.31 16.78
N LYS A 153 1.45 -6.08 17.64
CA LYS A 153 1.57 -6.79 18.91
C LYS A 153 0.37 -6.52 19.82
N ALA A 154 -0.06 -5.25 19.88
CA ALA A 154 -1.17 -4.81 20.69
C ALA A 154 -2.53 -5.36 20.20
N ALA A 155 -2.67 -5.64 18.90
CA ALA A 155 -3.86 -6.26 18.30
C ALA A 155 -4.02 -7.75 18.62
N LEU A 156 -2.92 -8.43 18.97
CA LEU A 156 -2.92 -9.85 19.36
C LEU A 156 -3.02 -10.06 20.88
N ASP A 157 -2.93 -9.00 21.68
CA ASP A 157 -3.02 -9.09 23.15
C ASP A 157 -4.49 -9.06 23.60
N GLU A 158 -4.98 -10.18 24.14
CA GLU A 158 -6.33 -10.32 24.71
C GLU A 158 -6.65 -9.29 25.80
N LYS A 159 -5.62 -8.78 26.50
CA LYS A 159 -5.81 -7.77 27.56
C LYS A 159 -6.01 -6.38 27.00
N ASN A 160 -5.58 -6.15 25.77
CA ASN A 160 -5.72 -4.86 25.14
C ASN A 160 -7.16 -4.67 24.64
N ARG A 161 -7.79 -3.59 25.08
CA ARG A 161 -9.16 -3.22 24.67
C ARG A 161 -9.19 -2.12 23.62
N GLN A 162 -8.02 -1.67 23.15
CA GLN A 162 -7.96 -0.65 22.11
C GLN A 162 -8.62 -1.17 20.83
N PRO A 163 -9.50 -0.37 20.21
CA PRO A 163 -10.05 -0.71 18.90
C PRO A 163 -8.96 -0.52 17.83
N PHE A 164 -8.83 -1.51 16.96
CA PHE A 164 -8.07 -1.41 15.71
C PHE A 164 -9.08 -1.37 14.58
N ASN A 165 -8.84 -0.53 13.58
CA ASN A 165 -9.77 -0.37 12.47
C ASN A 165 -9.09 -0.73 11.15
N ASP A 166 -9.89 -1.19 10.20
CA ASP A 166 -9.48 -1.28 8.80
C ASP A 166 -9.69 0.06 8.06
N MET A 167 -9.36 0.06 6.77
CA MET A 167 -9.58 1.20 5.87
C MET A 167 -11.07 1.59 5.73
N GLN A 168 -12.01 0.68 6.00
CA GLN A 168 -13.45 0.98 5.98
C GLN A 168 -13.93 1.62 7.30
N GLY A 169 -13.09 1.60 8.33
CA GLY A 169 -13.45 2.04 9.68
C GLY A 169 -14.10 0.93 10.51
N GLU A 170 -14.12 -0.30 9.99
CA GLU A 170 -14.66 -1.45 10.70
C GLU A 170 -13.67 -1.92 11.75
N ARG A 171 -14.20 -2.28 12.92
CA ARG A 171 -13.38 -2.73 14.04
C ARG A 171 -12.85 -4.14 13.77
N ILE A 172 -11.55 -4.30 13.86
CA ILE A 172 -10.84 -5.58 13.84
C ILE A 172 -10.63 -6.07 15.27
N ASP A 173 -11.08 -7.29 15.57
CA ASP A 173 -10.78 -8.00 16.82
C ASP A 173 -10.32 -9.42 16.49
N THR A 174 -9.04 -9.50 16.11
CA THR A 174 -8.40 -10.73 15.60
C THR A 174 -8.61 -11.91 16.55
N THR A 175 -8.45 -11.71 17.86
CA THR A 175 -8.58 -12.80 18.83
C THR A 175 -10.01 -13.29 18.94
N LYS A 176 -10.99 -12.37 18.96
CA LYS A 176 -12.41 -12.74 18.98
C LYS A 176 -12.81 -13.47 17.70
N ASP A 177 -12.37 -13.01 16.53
CA ASP A 177 -12.70 -13.60 15.24
C ASP A 177 -12.13 -15.01 15.10
N VAL A 178 -10.87 -15.21 15.54
CA VAL A 178 -10.22 -16.53 15.65
C VAL A 178 -11.00 -17.46 16.58
N ILE A 179 -11.35 -17.02 17.79
CA ILE A 179 -12.06 -17.85 18.77
C ILE A 179 -13.46 -18.23 18.26
N ALA A 180 -14.17 -17.26 17.66
CA ALA A 180 -15.49 -17.49 17.07
C ALA A 180 -15.41 -18.53 15.94
N PHE A 181 -14.43 -18.39 15.04
CA PHE A 181 -14.22 -19.34 13.96
C PHE A 181 -13.91 -20.74 14.48
N ILE A 182 -12.95 -20.90 15.39
CA ILE A 182 -12.57 -22.22 15.94
C ILE A 182 -13.80 -22.88 16.59
N ARG A 183 -14.54 -22.17 17.44
CA ARG A 183 -15.73 -22.71 18.11
C ARG A 183 -16.83 -23.14 17.13
N SER A 184 -16.96 -22.45 15.99
CA SER A 184 -17.96 -22.79 14.97
C SER A 184 -17.64 -24.08 14.19
N GLN A 185 -16.36 -24.48 14.13
CA GLN A 185 -15.90 -25.61 13.30
C GLN A 185 -15.54 -26.88 14.11
N LEU A 186 -15.41 -26.75 15.43
CA LEU A 186 -15.05 -27.86 16.31
C LEU A 186 -16.19 -28.89 16.44
N PRO A 187 -15.87 -30.20 16.45
CA PRO A 187 -16.81 -31.24 16.84
C PRO A 187 -17.23 -31.13 18.32
N ASP A 188 -18.42 -31.62 18.66
CA ASP A 188 -18.97 -31.61 20.04
C ASP A 188 -18.06 -32.31 21.07
N HIS A 189 -17.29 -33.31 20.64
CA HIS A 189 -16.38 -34.06 21.50
C HIS A 189 -15.03 -33.35 21.73
N VAL A 190 -14.74 -32.25 21.04
CA VAL A 190 -13.49 -31.49 21.15
C VAL A 190 -13.78 -30.09 21.72
N LYS A 191 -13.24 -29.79 22.90
CA LYS A 191 -13.41 -28.46 23.53
C LYS A 191 -12.13 -27.65 23.44
N LEU A 192 -12.26 -26.38 23.03
CA LEU A 192 -11.17 -25.41 23.08
C LEU A 192 -10.91 -24.98 24.54
N GLU A 193 -9.69 -25.17 25.03
CA GLU A 193 -9.26 -24.73 26.36
C GLU A 193 -8.60 -23.35 26.34
N SER A 194 -7.70 -23.12 25.37
CA SER A 194 -6.98 -21.85 25.23
C SER A 194 -6.55 -21.61 23.79
N VAL A 195 -6.49 -20.33 23.42
CA VAL A 195 -5.87 -19.81 22.20
C VAL A 195 -4.78 -18.84 22.63
N THR A 196 -3.65 -18.85 21.94
CA THR A 196 -2.60 -17.86 22.12
C THR A 196 -2.14 -17.41 20.76
N LEU A 197 -2.25 -16.11 20.51
CA LEU A 197 -1.74 -15.46 19.32
C LEU A 197 -0.46 -14.71 19.66
N SER A 198 0.50 -14.74 18.74
CA SER A 198 1.74 -13.99 18.86
C SER A 198 2.24 -13.65 17.46
N ASN A 199 2.96 -12.54 17.33
CA ASN A 199 3.63 -12.19 16.09
C ASN A 199 5.15 -12.43 16.19
N GLY A 200 5.78 -12.48 15.03
CA GLY A 200 7.21 -12.72 14.89
C GLY A 200 7.66 -12.62 13.44
N TRP A 201 8.77 -13.26 13.12
CA TRP A 201 9.39 -13.24 11.79
C TRP A 201 9.88 -14.64 11.41
N LEU A 202 10.32 -14.82 10.16
CA LEU A 202 10.87 -16.09 9.68
C LEU A 202 12.39 -15.96 9.45
N SER A 203 13.14 -16.90 10.00
CA SER A 203 14.58 -17.02 9.73
C SER A 203 14.89 -17.24 8.25
N GLU A 204 14.03 -17.97 7.54
CA GLU A 204 14.09 -18.18 6.09
C GLU A 204 12.69 -18.42 5.51
N GLY A 205 12.54 -18.38 4.18
CA GLY A 205 11.34 -18.87 3.50
C GLY A 205 10.16 -17.91 3.37
N GLY A 206 10.23 -16.70 3.94
CA GLY A 206 9.22 -15.65 3.71
C GLY A 206 9.27 -15.08 2.29
N ASP A 207 8.13 -14.58 1.82
CA ASP A 207 8.02 -13.85 0.56
C ASP A 207 7.87 -12.35 0.80
N SER A 208 8.38 -11.53 -0.11
CA SER A 208 7.99 -10.12 -0.24
C SER A 208 7.21 -9.95 -1.54
N THR A 209 6.27 -9.01 -1.57
CA THR A 209 5.56 -8.64 -2.79
C THR A 209 6.31 -7.63 -3.65
N ILE A 210 7.38 -7.01 -3.14
CA ILE A 210 8.02 -5.86 -3.78
C ILE A 210 9.10 -6.29 -4.78
N PRO A 211 8.96 -5.91 -6.07
CA PRO A 211 9.98 -6.17 -7.07
C PRO A 211 11.26 -5.38 -6.77
N ILE A 212 12.41 -5.91 -7.19
CA ILE A 212 13.64 -5.11 -7.18
C ILE A 212 13.54 -4.00 -8.25
N PRO A 213 14.10 -2.81 -8.00
CA PRO A 213 14.13 -1.72 -8.96
C PRO A 213 14.72 -2.15 -10.31
N GLN A 214 14.18 -1.58 -11.38
CA GLN A 214 14.74 -1.75 -12.71
C GLN A 214 15.58 -0.52 -13.09
N PRO A 215 16.68 -0.71 -13.85
CA PRO A 215 17.22 -2.00 -14.28
C PRO A 215 18.01 -2.66 -13.14
N ARG A 216 18.06 -4.00 -13.13
CA ARG A 216 18.73 -4.78 -12.06
C ARG A 216 20.15 -4.30 -11.70
N ARG A 217 20.91 -3.76 -12.67
CA ARG A 217 22.26 -3.23 -12.45
C ARG A 217 22.30 -2.03 -11.49
N LEU A 218 21.23 -1.23 -11.43
CA LEU A 218 21.12 -0.04 -10.55
C LEU A 218 20.45 -0.36 -9.21
N ALA A 219 19.88 -1.56 -9.04
CA ALA A 219 19.18 -1.93 -7.81
C ALA A 219 20.10 -2.13 -6.59
N LYS A 220 21.43 -2.28 -6.82
CA LYS A 220 22.45 -2.54 -5.80
C LYS A 220 22.03 -3.65 -4.83
N VAL A 221 21.65 -4.82 -5.36
CA VAL A 221 21.20 -6.00 -4.60
C VAL A 221 22.05 -7.23 -4.91
N ARG A 222 22.42 -7.98 -3.87
CA ARG A 222 23.15 -9.25 -3.99
C ARG A 222 22.20 -10.37 -4.38
N PRO A 223 22.64 -11.41 -5.12
CA PRO A 223 21.78 -12.54 -5.47
C PRO A 223 21.11 -13.24 -4.29
N THR A 224 21.74 -13.23 -3.11
CA THR A 224 21.22 -13.83 -1.87
C THR A 224 20.06 -13.05 -1.25
N GLU A 225 19.88 -11.80 -1.64
CA GLU A 225 18.85 -10.86 -1.18
C GLU A 225 17.63 -10.84 -2.12
N ILE A 226 17.66 -11.65 -3.19
CA ILE A 226 16.63 -11.70 -4.22
C ILE A 226 15.95 -13.06 -4.20
N ARG A 227 14.62 -13.07 -4.28
CA ARG A 227 13.82 -14.27 -4.50
C ARG A 227 12.79 -14.00 -5.58
N ALA A 228 12.84 -14.74 -6.69
CA ALA A 228 11.90 -14.59 -7.81
C ALA A 228 11.75 -13.15 -8.34
N GLY A 229 12.87 -12.41 -8.43
CA GLY A 229 12.88 -11.01 -8.91
C GLY A 229 12.36 -9.98 -7.89
N LYS A 230 12.10 -10.40 -6.65
CA LYS A 230 11.65 -9.56 -5.53
C LYS A 230 12.67 -9.56 -4.42
N TYR A 231 12.58 -8.58 -3.52
CA TYR A 231 13.40 -8.57 -2.31
C TYR A 231 13.12 -9.80 -1.44
N ARG A 232 14.14 -10.34 -0.79
CA ARG A 232 13.98 -11.40 0.22
C ARG A 232 13.46 -10.77 1.52
N ALA A 233 12.39 -11.34 2.07
CA ALA A 233 11.87 -10.91 3.37
C ALA A 233 12.85 -11.20 4.51
N PHE A 234 12.84 -10.36 5.54
CA PHE A 234 13.66 -10.45 6.76
C PHE A 234 15.18 -10.50 6.50
N SER A 235 15.62 -10.08 5.31
CA SER A 235 17.02 -9.91 4.97
C SER A 235 17.31 -8.42 4.90
N ASP A 236 18.43 -8.03 5.48
CA ASP A 236 18.96 -6.68 5.30
C ASP A 236 19.50 -6.52 3.87
N VAL A 237 19.18 -5.38 3.25
CA VAL A 237 19.50 -5.02 1.86
C VAL A 237 20.00 -3.57 1.83
N PRO A 238 21.24 -3.32 2.27
CA PRO A 238 21.72 -1.96 2.54
C PRO A 238 21.89 -1.12 1.26
N VAL A 239 21.77 0.20 1.40
CA VAL A 239 22.11 1.20 0.38
C VAL A 239 22.47 2.52 1.06
N GLY A 240 23.48 3.23 0.57
CA GLY A 240 23.83 4.57 1.09
C GLY A 240 24.26 4.59 2.56
N GLY A 241 24.73 3.47 3.12
CA GLY A 241 25.03 3.34 4.55
C GLY A 241 23.82 2.97 5.43
N GLU A 242 22.62 2.96 4.86
CA GLU A 242 21.37 2.65 5.55
C GLU A 242 20.94 1.19 5.35
N HIS A 243 20.23 0.65 6.35
CA HIS A 243 19.76 -0.74 6.40
C HIS A 243 18.27 -0.85 6.07
N PHE A 244 17.90 -1.77 5.18
CA PHE A 244 16.52 -1.96 4.74
C PHE A 244 16.14 -3.43 4.84
N SER A 245 15.07 -3.74 5.59
CA SER A 245 14.53 -5.10 5.71
C SER A 245 13.05 -5.11 5.40
N PHE A 246 12.62 -6.02 4.53
CA PHE A 246 11.22 -6.17 4.13
C PHE A 246 10.48 -7.17 5.02
N ALA A 247 9.20 -6.90 5.29
CA ALA A 247 8.31 -7.82 5.98
C ALA A 247 7.97 -9.03 5.10
N GLY A 248 7.66 -10.16 5.74
CA GLY A 248 7.14 -11.35 5.07
C GLY A 248 5.66 -11.16 4.75
N LEU A 249 5.36 -10.91 3.48
CA LEU A 249 4.03 -10.62 2.96
C LEU A 249 3.87 -11.27 1.58
N GLY A 250 2.85 -12.13 1.45
CA GLY A 250 2.55 -12.84 0.20
C GLY A 250 1.53 -12.10 -0.66
N THR A 251 1.27 -12.57 -1.88
CA THR A 251 0.12 -12.08 -2.67
C THR A 251 -1.22 -12.54 -2.08
N SER A 252 -1.20 -13.56 -1.24
CA SER A 252 -2.31 -14.07 -0.45
C SER A 252 -1.78 -14.55 0.90
N SER A 253 -2.65 -14.63 1.90
CA SER A 253 -2.27 -15.24 3.18
C SER A 253 -2.00 -16.72 2.99
N SER A 254 -0.96 -17.23 3.65
CA SER A 254 -0.49 -18.61 3.47
C SER A 254 0.14 -19.18 4.73
N LEU A 255 0.16 -20.51 4.83
CA LEU A 255 0.85 -21.22 5.90
C LEU A 255 2.36 -21.23 5.65
N VAL A 256 3.13 -21.07 6.72
CA VAL A 256 4.60 -21.08 6.68
C VAL A 256 5.17 -22.07 7.69
N ASP A 257 6.41 -22.53 7.46
CA ASP A 257 7.03 -23.53 8.33
C ASP A 257 7.29 -22.96 9.74
N ARG A 258 6.62 -23.58 10.73
CA ARG A 258 6.77 -23.26 12.14
C ARG A 258 8.20 -23.39 12.66
N LYS A 259 9.06 -24.23 12.04
CA LYS A 259 10.45 -24.42 12.46
C LYS A 259 11.30 -23.18 12.19
N LEU A 260 10.91 -22.41 11.17
CA LEU A 260 11.59 -21.20 10.75
C LEU A 260 11.12 -19.97 11.52
N PHE A 261 9.98 -20.06 12.21
CA PHE A 261 9.44 -18.99 13.04
C PHE A 261 10.41 -18.60 14.16
N ARG A 262 10.51 -17.29 14.37
CA ARG A 262 11.24 -16.64 15.45
C ARG A 262 10.30 -15.64 16.14
N PRO A 263 10.37 -15.55 17.47
CA PRO A 263 9.54 -14.59 18.22
C PRO A 263 9.86 -13.16 17.82
N ALA A 264 8.92 -12.25 18.07
CA ALA A 264 9.11 -10.83 17.82
C ALA A 264 10.40 -10.28 18.44
N ASP A 265 11.09 -9.42 17.70
CA ASP A 265 12.25 -8.67 18.14
C ASP A 265 12.16 -7.21 17.70
N GLU A 266 13.16 -6.41 18.05
CA GLU A 266 13.21 -4.98 17.71
C GLU A 266 13.90 -4.71 16.36
N LYS A 267 14.34 -5.76 15.65
CA LYS A 267 15.12 -5.64 14.41
C LYS A 267 14.29 -5.86 13.17
N HIS A 268 13.27 -6.72 13.25
CA HIS A 268 12.46 -7.13 12.12
C HIS A 268 11.04 -6.57 12.22
N ILE A 269 10.40 -6.44 11.06
CA ILE A 269 8.96 -6.19 10.98
C ILE A 269 8.26 -7.50 11.31
N CYS A 270 7.63 -7.59 12.47
CA CYS A 270 7.09 -8.84 13.00
C CYS A 270 5.71 -9.14 12.40
N SER A 271 5.69 -9.47 11.11
CA SER A 271 4.46 -9.67 10.32
C SER A 271 3.89 -11.09 10.40
N ILE A 272 4.62 -12.08 10.91
CA ILE A 272 4.23 -13.49 10.87
C ILE A 272 3.44 -13.84 12.12
N ILE A 273 2.28 -14.48 11.94
CA ILE A 273 1.39 -14.82 13.04
C ILE A 273 1.63 -16.26 13.43
N LYS A 274 1.84 -16.52 14.71
CA LYS A 274 1.81 -17.84 15.30
C LYS A 274 0.58 -17.99 16.19
N ILE A 275 -0.24 -18.98 15.88
CA ILE A 275 -1.38 -19.41 16.69
C ILE A 275 -1.02 -20.74 17.38
N SER A 276 -1.32 -20.82 18.67
CA SER A 276 -1.17 -22.03 19.49
C SER A 276 -2.50 -22.29 20.21
N CYS A 277 -3.11 -23.44 19.97
CA CYS A 277 -4.37 -23.83 20.59
C CYS A 277 -4.22 -25.12 21.40
N ARG A 278 -4.88 -25.14 22.56
CA ARG A 278 -5.03 -26.37 23.38
C ARG A 278 -6.47 -26.84 23.34
N PHE A 279 -6.67 -28.11 23.03
CA PHE A 279 -7.98 -28.76 22.99
C PHE A 279 -8.06 -29.90 23.99
N LYS A 280 -9.25 -30.11 24.55
CA LYS A 280 -9.59 -31.24 25.41
C LYS A 280 -10.55 -32.18 24.68
N LEU A 281 -10.15 -33.45 24.55
CA LEU A 281 -10.99 -34.50 23.98
C LEU A 281 -11.88 -35.12 25.06
N ASN A 282 -13.20 -35.01 24.89
CA ASN A 282 -14.18 -35.64 25.76
C ASN A 282 -14.61 -36.97 25.14
N GLY A 283 -14.51 -38.07 25.90
CA GLY A 283 -15.11 -39.36 25.50
C GLY A 283 -14.15 -40.52 25.26
N MET A 284 -12.84 -40.29 25.19
CA MET A 284 -11.85 -41.39 25.03
C MET A 284 -11.73 -42.27 26.29
N SER A 285 -12.18 -41.79 27.45
CA SER A 285 -12.12 -42.52 28.73
C SER A 285 -13.16 -43.63 28.90
N LYS A 286 -14.19 -43.71 28.04
CA LYS A 286 -15.31 -44.65 28.26
C LYS A 286 -15.12 -46.05 27.67
N ILE A 287 -14.09 -46.28 26.86
CA ILE A 287 -13.97 -47.52 26.06
C ILE A 287 -12.64 -48.25 26.27
N ALA A 288 -11.66 -47.66 26.96
CA ALA A 288 -10.42 -48.36 27.33
C ALA A 288 -10.62 -49.15 28.64
N PRO A 289 -10.59 -50.50 28.63
CA PRO A 289 -10.79 -51.32 29.84
C PRO A 289 -9.63 -51.23 30.86
N PHE A 290 -8.59 -50.44 30.58
CA PHE A 290 -7.35 -50.36 31.37
C PHE A 290 -7.04 -48.97 31.92
N GLY A 291 -8.05 -48.22 32.39
CA GLY A 291 -7.84 -47.14 33.37
C GLY A 291 -6.94 -45.97 32.95
N LEU A 292 -6.64 -45.78 31.66
CA LEU A 292 -5.92 -44.62 31.15
C LEU A 292 -6.87 -43.41 31.10
N ASN A 293 -7.23 -42.91 32.27
CA ASN A 293 -8.04 -41.71 32.48
C ASN A 293 -7.19 -40.43 32.33
N THR A 294 -6.27 -40.40 31.38
CA THR A 294 -5.58 -39.18 30.99
C THR A 294 -6.44 -38.47 29.98
N GLY A 295 -7.11 -37.39 30.40
CA GLY A 295 -7.74 -36.45 29.46
C GLY A 295 -6.69 -36.03 28.44
N SER A 296 -6.80 -36.53 27.21
CA SER A 296 -5.82 -36.29 26.17
C SER A 296 -5.97 -34.84 25.72
N THR A 297 -5.07 -33.99 26.19
CA THR A 297 -4.90 -32.64 25.68
C THR A 297 -4.21 -32.71 24.32
N LEU A 298 -4.75 -31.98 23.35
CA LEU A 298 -4.17 -31.83 22.03
C LEU A 298 -3.65 -30.42 21.89
N VAL A 299 -2.39 -30.29 21.46
CA VAL A 299 -1.78 -28.99 21.13
C VAL A 299 -1.59 -28.92 19.62
N CYS A 300 -2.12 -27.86 19.02
CA CYS A 300 -2.01 -27.57 17.60
C CYS A 300 -1.44 -26.17 17.42
N ASP A 301 -0.45 -26.06 16.54
CA ASP A 301 0.22 -24.80 16.24
C ASP A 301 0.20 -24.57 14.74
N ALA A 302 0.02 -23.31 14.33
CA ALA A 302 0.21 -22.90 12.94
C ALA A 302 0.96 -21.56 12.88
N CYS A 303 1.68 -21.34 11.79
CA CYS A 303 2.33 -20.08 11.47
C CYS A 303 1.82 -19.60 10.12
N CYS A 304 1.42 -18.33 10.03
CA CYS A 304 0.78 -17.77 8.86
C CYS A 304 1.45 -16.47 8.43
N GLN A 305 1.67 -16.32 7.13
CA GLN A 305 2.13 -15.10 6.49
C GLN A 305 0.91 -14.30 5.99
N PRO A 306 0.82 -12.98 6.26
CA PRO A 306 -0.24 -12.12 5.73
C PRO A 306 -0.12 -11.89 4.22
N TYR A 307 -1.19 -11.35 3.63
CA TYR A 307 -1.17 -10.85 2.26
C TYR A 307 -0.72 -9.38 2.16
N SER A 308 -0.35 -8.98 0.95
CA SER A 308 -0.18 -7.60 0.54
C SER A 308 -0.70 -7.45 -0.89
N LEU A 309 -1.62 -6.50 -1.08
CA LEU A 309 -2.16 -6.15 -2.39
C LEU A 309 -1.12 -5.34 -3.20
N PRO A 310 -1.22 -5.31 -4.54
CA PRO A 310 -0.41 -4.43 -5.36
C PRO A 310 -0.60 -2.95 -4.99
N ASP A 311 0.43 -2.15 -5.19
CA ASP A 311 0.34 -0.69 -5.00
C ASP A 311 -0.63 -0.06 -6.01
N SER A 312 -1.66 0.60 -5.48
CA SER A 312 -2.70 1.31 -6.21
C SER A 312 -2.82 2.77 -5.78
N GLY A 313 -1.77 3.38 -5.24
CA GLY A 313 -1.78 4.82 -4.93
C GLY A 313 -1.94 5.69 -6.19
N PRO A 314 -2.60 6.86 -6.11
CA PRO A 314 -2.61 7.83 -7.19
C PRO A 314 -1.19 8.38 -7.37
N SER A 315 -0.63 8.23 -8.57
CA SER A 315 0.66 8.82 -8.91
C SER A 315 0.44 10.08 -9.74
N GLY A 316 0.79 11.23 -9.15
CA GLY A 316 0.57 12.54 -9.72
C GLY A 316 1.50 12.88 -10.87
N ALA A 317 1.04 13.79 -11.73
CA ALA A 317 1.84 14.35 -12.80
C ALA A 317 2.77 15.45 -12.27
N LEU A 318 3.92 15.59 -12.93
CA LEU A 318 4.79 16.76 -12.84
C LEU A 318 4.60 17.60 -14.10
N THR A 319 4.30 18.89 -13.97
CA THR A 319 4.21 19.82 -15.11
C THR A 319 5.38 20.80 -15.15
N LEU A 320 5.85 21.10 -16.36
CA LEU A 320 6.85 22.13 -16.64
C LEU A 320 6.30 23.12 -17.67
N ARG A 321 6.41 24.42 -17.37
CA ARG A 321 5.89 25.49 -18.21
C ARG A 321 6.96 26.54 -18.49
N PHE A 322 7.01 27.00 -19.74
CA PHE A 322 7.82 28.14 -20.15
C PHE A 322 6.91 29.29 -20.57
N SER A 323 6.61 30.19 -19.63
CA SER A 323 5.70 31.33 -19.83
C SER A 323 6.29 32.39 -20.79
N SER A 324 7.61 32.39 -21.00
CA SER A 324 8.29 33.32 -21.91
C SER A 324 9.16 32.63 -22.98
N GLY A 325 8.95 31.32 -23.18
CA GLY A 325 9.75 30.50 -24.09
C GLY A 325 11.02 29.92 -23.44
N PRO A 326 11.86 29.24 -24.25
CA PRO A 326 13.06 28.56 -23.75
C PRO A 326 14.02 29.53 -23.04
N VAL A 327 14.54 29.12 -21.88
CA VAL A 327 15.55 29.91 -21.14
C VAL A 327 16.94 29.44 -21.54
N THR A 328 17.77 30.38 -22.02
CA THR A 328 19.16 30.07 -22.39
C THR A 328 19.93 29.59 -21.16
N GLY A 329 20.66 28.48 -21.30
CA GLY A 329 21.39 27.85 -20.18
C GLY A 329 20.57 26.89 -19.33
N LEU A 330 19.26 26.76 -19.59
CA LEU A 330 18.38 25.80 -18.92
C LEU A 330 17.78 24.86 -19.97
N GLN A 331 18.51 23.78 -20.26
CA GLN A 331 18.18 22.87 -21.36
C GLN A 331 17.58 21.55 -20.88
N SER A 332 17.80 21.18 -19.63
CA SER A 332 17.40 19.90 -19.03
C SER A 332 17.14 20.03 -17.52
N TRP A 333 16.59 18.99 -16.91
CA TRP A 333 16.47 18.91 -15.46
C TRP A 333 17.83 18.77 -14.76
N ARG A 334 18.84 18.20 -15.45
CA ARG A 334 20.21 18.13 -14.95
C ARG A 334 20.78 19.53 -14.66
N ASP A 335 20.45 20.52 -15.48
CA ASP A 335 20.90 21.90 -15.28
C ASP A 335 20.35 22.47 -13.97
N PHE A 336 19.15 22.06 -13.55
CA PHE A 336 18.60 22.42 -12.24
C PHE A 336 19.40 21.80 -11.08
N LEU A 337 19.80 20.53 -11.20
CA LEU A 337 20.56 19.82 -10.17
C LEU A 337 22.03 20.24 -10.10
N GLY A 338 22.57 20.83 -11.17
CA GLY A 338 23.99 21.19 -11.28
C GLY A 338 24.42 22.45 -10.55
N GLY A 339 23.49 23.25 -10.00
CA GLY A 339 23.83 24.43 -9.19
C GLY A 339 24.35 25.63 -9.98
N GLY A 340 24.00 25.77 -11.27
CA GLY A 340 24.43 26.87 -12.13
C GLY A 340 23.76 28.24 -11.88
N PHE A 341 22.97 28.35 -10.81
CA PHE A 341 22.13 29.50 -10.51
C PHE A 341 22.86 30.54 -9.65
N ARG A 342 22.58 31.82 -9.91
CA ARG A 342 22.96 32.94 -9.05
C ARG A 342 21.71 33.53 -8.46
N ASP A 343 21.32 33.00 -7.31
CA ASP A 343 20.05 33.34 -6.66
C ASP A 343 20.09 34.75 -6.08
N THR A 344 19.16 35.59 -6.51
CA THR A 344 18.90 36.91 -5.91
C THR A 344 18.05 36.74 -4.65
N LYS A 345 16.98 35.94 -4.76
CA LYS A 345 16.06 35.65 -3.67
C LYS A 345 15.32 34.35 -3.93
N VAL A 346 15.33 33.46 -2.95
CA VAL A 346 14.51 32.24 -2.95
C VAL A 346 13.63 32.29 -1.72
N THR A 347 12.32 32.22 -1.91
CA THR A 347 11.34 32.29 -0.82
C THR A 347 10.37 31.14 -0.93
N THR A 348 10.24 30.37 0.15
CA THR A 348 9.28 29.29 0.28
C THR A 348 8.09 29.75 1.11
N TYR A 349 6.91 29.28 0.74
CA TYR A 349 5.65 29.58 1.36
C TYR A 349 4.88 28.28 1.60
N SER A 350 4.11 28.22 2.67
CA SER A 350 3.04 27.25 2.87
C SER A 350 1.71 27.92 2.53
N ALA A 351 0.84 27.21 1.82
CA ALA A 351 -0.56 27.62 1.69
C ALA A 351 -1.30 27.29 3.00
N GLU A 352 -2.06 28.24 3.52
CA GLU A 352 -2.89 28.06 4.73
C GLU A 352 -4.30 28.62 4.49
N GLY A 353 -5.31 27.96 5.05
CA GLY A 353 -6.71 28.39 4.93
C GLY A 353 -7.42 27.86 3.68
N GLY A 354 -6.93 26.76 3.10
CA GLY A 354 -7.47 26.13 1.90
C GLY A 354 -6.56 26.25 0.67
N ASP A 355 -7.03 25.75 -0.47
CA ASP A 355 -6.28 25.78 -1.72
C ASP A 355 -6.06 27.21 -2.23
N TYR A 356 -4.82 27.65 -2.29
CA TYR A 356 -4.48 28.99 -2.74
C TYR A 356 -4.33 29.04 -4.27
N PRO A 357 -4.90 30.03 -4.99
CA PRO A 357 -5.73 31.15 -4.53
C PRO A 357 -7.24 30.92 -4.70
N ILE A 358 -7.70 29.67 -4.77
CA ILE A 358 -9.11 29.33 -5.04
C ILE A 358 -9.99 29.64 -3.81
N SER A 359 -9.56 29.18 -2.64
CA SER A 359 -10.29 29.34 -1.40
C SER A 359 -10.21 30.78 -0.91
N GLN A 360 -11.35 31.32 -0.47
CA GLN A 360 -11.46 32.73 -0.08
C GLN A 360 -10.57 33.08 1.13
N GLU A 361 -10.34 32.12 2.02
CA GLU A 361 -9.52 32.28 3.24
C GLU A 361 -8.04 31.91 3.00
N ALA A 362 -7.72 31.38 1.82
CA ALA A 362 -6.38 30.90 1.53
C ALA A 362 -5.38 32.05 1.37
N HIS A 363 -4.23 31.89 1.99
CA HIS A 363 -3.11 32.83 1.90
C HIS A 363 -1.77 32.12 2.03
N MET A 364 -0.71 32.80 1.58
CA MET A 364 0.65 32.25 1.58
C MET A 364 1.43 32.76 2.79
N VAL A 365 1.86 31.83 3.64
CA VAL A 365 2.66 32.10 4.84
C VAL A 365 4.12 31.74 4.58
N PRO A 366 5.10 32.63 4.82
CA PRO A 366 6.51 32.30 4.64
C PRO A 366 6.90 31.06 5.45
N ASP A 367 7.45 30.05 4.77
CA ASP A 367 7.96 28.82 5.38
C ASP A 367 9.49 28.81 5.32
N GLN A 368 10.13 28.24 6.34
CA GLN A 368 11.58 28.06 6.34
C GLN A 368 11.90 26.67 5.78
N PRO A 369 12.54 26.57 4.60
CA PRO A 369 12.92 25.28 4.06
C PRO A 369 13.93 24.59 4.97
N LEU A 370 13.95 23.25 4.91
CA LEU A 370 14.85 22.43 5.73
C LEU A 370 16.33 22.73 5.41
N LEU A 371 16.61 22.97 4.13
CA LEU A 371 17.93 23.20 3.59
C LEU A 371 18.05 24.65 3.13
N PRO A 372 19.28 25.16 2.91
CA PRO A 372 19.47 26.48 2.36
C PRO A 372 18.60 26.72 1.12
N ALA A 373 18.09 27.95 1.00
CA ALA A 373 17.17 28.30 -0.06
C ALA A 373 17.97 28.68 -1.32
N SER A 374 18.48 27.68 -2.05
CA SER A 374 18.94 27.87 -3.42
C SER A 374 17.97 27.25 -4.42
N THR A 375 17.94 27.77 -5.65
CA THR A 375 17.07 27.25 -6.72
C THR A 375 17.33 25.76 -6.98
N SER A 376 18.59 25.34 -6.90
CA SER A 376 18.99 23.95 -7.14
C SER A 376 18.52 23.02 -6.02
N GLU A 377 18.69 23.43 -4.76
CA GLU A 377 18.25 22.65 -3.60
C GLU A 377 16.72 22.53 -3.56
N GLN A 378 16.00 23.60 -3.90
CA GLN A 378 14.54 23.61 -3.97
C GLN A 378 14.03 22.69 -5.08
N PHE A 379 14.63 22.74 -6.28
CA PHE A 379 14.27 21.79 -7.33
C PHE A 379 14.51 20.34 -6.90
N ALA A 380 15.66 20.06 -6.26
CA ALA A 380 15.97 18.72 -5.78
C ALA A 380 14.97 18.22 -4.73
N GLU A 381 14.50 19.08 -3.82
CA GLU A 381 13.45 18.75 -2.85
C GLU A 381 12.12 18.42 -3.54
N HIS A 382 11.66 19.27 -4.44
CA HIS A 382 10.39 19.06 -5.15
C HIS A 382 10.42 17.82 -6.05
N LEU A 383 11.53 17.59 -6.77
CA LEU A 383 11.72 16.38 -7.55
C LEU A 383 11.68 15.13 -6.67
N TYR A 384 12.34 15.17 -5.50
CA TYR A 384 12.33 14.07 -4.54
C TYR A 384 10.90 13.76 -4.05
N ASN A 385 10.10 14.78 -3.70
CA ASN A 385 8.73 14.60 -3.23
C ASN A 385 7.83 13.99 -4.32
N TRP A 386 7.98 14.42 -5.57
CA TRP A 386 7.27 13.81 -6.69
C TRP A 386 7.64 12.34 -6.90
N LEU A 387 8.94 12.01 -6.83
CA LEU A 387 9.40 10.62 -6.91
C LEU A 387 8.87 9.76 -5.77
N ARG A 388 8.81 10.32 -4.54
CA ARG A 388 8.20 9.66 -3.38
C ARG A 388 6.71 9.35 -3.61
N ASN A 389 5.96 10.26 -4.23
CA ASN A 389 4.56 10.02 -4.61
C ASN A 389 4.40 8.91 -5.66
N GLY A 390 5.41 8.67 -6.50
CA GLY A 390 5.44 7.55 -7.45
C GLY A 390 5.67 6.16 -6.82
N HIS A 391 5.95 6.10 -5.50
CA HIS A 391 6.29 4.88 -4.77
C HIS A 391 7.42 4.07 -5.42
N THR A 392 7.20 2.77 -5.66
CA THR A 392 8.15 1.84 -6.30
C THR A 392 7.95 1.74 -7.81
N ARG A 393 7.07 2.56 -8.40
CA ARG A 393 6.79 2.54 -9.85
C ARG A 393 7.96 3.04 -10.68
N PRO A 394 8.56 4.23 -10.43
CA PRO A 394 9.55 4.76 -11.36
C PRO A 394 10.76 3.85 -11.47
N ARG A 395 11.18 3.57 -12.70
CA ARG A 395 12.46 2.90 -12.97
C ARG A 395 13.59 3.89 -12.78
N ILE A 396 14.69 3.44 -12.18
CA ILE A 396 15.84 4.29 -11.87
C ILE A 396 16.45 4.83 -13.17
N ASP A 397 16.58 4.00 -14.20
CA ASP A 397 17.12 4.45 -15.49
C ASP A 397 16.20 5.42 -16.23
N SER A 398 14.89 5.29 -16.08
CA SER A 398 13.93 6.26 -16.62
C SER A 398 14.00 7.61 -15.91
N VAL A 399 14.24 7.63 -14.60
CA VAL A 399 14.47 8.88 -13.85
C VAL A 399 15.75 9.57 -14.33
N ILE A 400 16.86 8.82 -14.45
CA ILE A 400 18.13 9.37 -14.96
C ILE A 400 17.95 9.90 -16.39
N ALA A 401 17.30 9.10 -17.26
CA ALA A 401 17.05 9.51 -18.64
C ALA A 401 16.18 10.77 -18.72
N MET A 402 15.13 10.88 -17.90
CA MET A 402 14.32 12.09 -17.80
C MET A 402 15.19 13.27 -17.37
N VAL A 403 16.03 13.10 -16.33
CA VAL A 403 16.90 14.17 -15.81
C VAL A 403 17.84 14.71 -16.90
N ASP A 404 18.35 13.81 -17.74
CA ASP A 404 19.30 14.13 -18.82
C ASP A 404 18.62 14.60 -20.11
N GLU A 405 17.31 14.43 -20.22
CA GLU A 405 16.59 14.75 -21.44
C GLU A 405 16.51 16.28 -21.64
N SER A 406 16.82 16.72 -22.86
CA SER A 406 16.62 18.13 -23.21
C SER A 406 15.13 18.47 -23.36
N PHE A 407 14.74 19.61 -22.80
CA PHE A 407 13.38 20.15 -22.87
C PHE A 407 12.90 20.42 -24.29
N LYS A 408 13.76 20.52 -25.32
CA LYS A 408 13.36 20.77 -26.73
C LYS A 408 12.17 21.76 -26.82
N SER A 409 12.29 22.91 -26.15
CA SER A 409 11.10 23.64 -25.75
C SER A 409 10.52 24.55 -26.84
N GLY A 410 9.20 24.56 -26.95
CA GLY A 410 8.43 25.51 -27.76
C GLY A 410 7.77 26.57 -26.88
N PRO A 411 7.44 27.75 -27.42
CA PRO A 411 6.71 28.78 -26.69
C PRO A 411 5.32 28.26 -26.28
N ASN A 412 4.88 28.58 -25.06
CA ASN A 412 3.56 28.24 -24.50
C ASN A 412 3.26 26.73 -24.47
N GLN A 413 4.28 25.88 -24.46
CA GLN A 413 4.11 24.44 -24.29
C GLN A 413 4.14 24.07 -22.81
N ILE A 414 3.26 23.14 -22.43
CA ILE A 414 3.25 22.51 -21.11
C ILE A 414 3.76 21.09 -21.28
N TYR A 415 4.81 20.73 -20.55
CA TYR A 415 5.31 19.36 -20.51
C TYR A 415 4.75 18.66 -19.29
N ALA A 416 4.01 17.57 -19.50
CA ALA A 416 3.55 16.69 -18.44
C ALA A 416 4.42 15.44 -18.37
N TYR A 417 4.92 15.13 -17.18
CA TYR A 417 5.70 13.94 -16.86
C TYR A 417 4.90 13.04 -15.94
N GLU A 418 4.78 11.76 -16.31
CA GLU A 418 3.91 10.81 -15.61
C GLU A 418 4.55 9.43 -15.53
N PHE A 419 4.31 8.74 -14.42
CA PHE A 419 4.75 7.36 -14.26
C PHE A 419 3.84 6.42 -15.05
N ALA A 420 4.43 5.68 -15.99
CA ALA A 420 3.76 4.60 -16.69
C ALA A 420 3.71 3.33 -15.82
N ARG A 421 2.84 2.39 -16.19
CA ARG A 421 2.63 1.14 -15.44
C ARG A 421 3.85 0.22 -15.42
N ASP A 422 4.70 0.30 -16.45
CA ASP A 422 5.98 -0.41 -16.53
C ASP A 422 7.13 0.32 -15.80
N GLY A 423 6.82 1.47 -15.20
CA GLY A 423 7.75 2.32 -14.47
C GLY A 423 8.56 3.27 -15.35
N ALA A 424 8.33 3.30 -16.67
CA ALA A 424 8.88 4.37 -17.50
C ALA A 424 8.28 5.73 -17.09
N ILE A 425 9.00 6.81 -17.39
CA ILE A 425 8.46 8.16 -17.28
C ILE A 425 8.03 8.60 -18.67
N SER A 426 6.72 8.78 -18.85
CA SER A 426 6.14 9.34 -20.07
C SER A 426 6.26 10.84 -20.02
N ARG A 427 6.63 11.45 -21.15
CA ARG A 427 6.66 12.90 -21.35
C ARG A 427 5.67 13.27 -22.45
N ARG A 428 4.75 14.18 -22.15
CA ARG A 428 3.74 14.67 -23.08
C ARG A 428 3.83 16.18 -23.23
N ILE A 429 3.55 16.67 -24.43
CA ILE A 429 3.34 18.10 -24.68
C ILE A 429 1.84 18.29 -24.76
N ILE A 430 1.27 19.04 -23.82
CA ILE A 430 -0.16 19.33 -23.78
C ILE A 430 -0.39 20.78 -24.21
N SER A 431 -1.40 20.99 -25.05
CA SER A 431 -1.72 22.29 -25.65
C SER A 431 -2.62 23.15 -24.76
N LYS A 432 -3.30 22.50 -23.82
CA LYS A 432 -4.17 23.11 -22.82
C LYS A 432 -3.82 22.52 -21.46
N ASP A 433 -3.95 23.31 -20.42
CA ASP A 433 -3.74 22.83 -19.06
C ASP A 433 -4.99 22.14 -18.52
N PRO A 434 -4.92 20.86 -18.12
CA PRO A 434 -6.00 20.19 -17.43
C PRO A 434 -5.97 20.42 -15.93
N PHE A 435 -4.99 21.13 -15.38
CA PHE A 435 -4.91 21.38 -13.94
C PHE A 435 -5.28 22.83 -13.61
N PRO A 436 -5.67 23.10 -12.35
CA PRO A 436 -5.83 24.46 -11.88
C PRO A 436 -4.50 25.23 -11.96
N VAL A 437 -4.36 26.11 -12.95
CA VAL A 437 -3.14 26.89 -13.16
C VAL A 437 -2.85 27.72 -11.92
N GLY A 438 -1.63 27.59 -11.39
CA GLY A 438 -1.15 28.46 -10.33
C GLY A 438 -1.67 28.14 -8.93
N VAL A 439 -2.29 26.97 -8.75
CA VAL A 439 -2.83 26.55 -7.46
C VAL A 439 -1.79 25.81 -6.64
N THR A 440 -1.79 26.04 -5.33
CA THR A 440 -1.08 25.26 -4.32
C THR A 440 -2.10 24.76 -3.32
N ALA A 441 -2.15 23.45 -3.12
CA ALA A 441 -3.05 22.80 -2.18
C ALA A 441 -2.82 23.27 -0.73
N ASP A 442 -3.86 23.21 0.10
CA ASP A 442 -3.77 23.56 1.52
C ASP A 442 -2.65 22.79 2.25
N SER A 443 -1.90 23.49 3.11
CA SER A 443 -0.72 22.99 3.84
C SER A 443 0.40 22.42 2.95
N GLN A 444 0.40 22.74 1.66
CA GLN A 444 1.46 22.38 0.72
C GLN A 444 2.34 23.58 0.39
N ARG A 445 3.43 23.33 -0.34
CA ARG A 445 4.54 24.28 -0.48
C ARG A 445 4.57 24.93 -1.86
N GLN A 446 4.83 26.23 -1.86
CA GLN A 446 5.22 26.98 -3.05
C GLN A 446 6.56 27.66 -2.81
N THR A 447 7.49 27.49 -3.74
CA THR A 447 8.78 28.20 -3.73
C THR A 447 8.87 29.13 -4.93
N ILE A 448 9.25 30.38 -4.70
CA ILE A 448 9.54 31.37 -5.74
C ILE A 448 11.04 31.67 -5.70
N ALA A 449 11.71 31.41 -6.80
CA ALA A 449 13.13 31.67 -7.01
C ALA A 449 13.33 32.76 -8.06
N ASP A 450 13.82 33.92 -7.62
CA ASP A 450 14.40 34.96 -8.45
C ASP A 450 15.90 34.69 -8.58
N THR A 451 16.31 34.29 -9.78
CA THR A 451 17.67 33.79 -10.03
C THR A 451 18.19 34.25 -11.38
N ASN A 452 19.49 34.09 -11.59
CA ASN A 452 20.16 34.39 -12.85
C ASN A 452 20.95 33.17 -13.34
N ILE A 453 20.84 32.89 -14.64
CA ILE A 453 21.55 31.80 -15.32
C ILE A 453 22.56 32.45 -16.28
N GLN A 454 23.73 31.81 -16.47
CA GLN A 454 24.80 32.32 -17.34
C GLN A 454 24.25 32.87 -18.68
N GLY A 455 24.36 34.20 -18.89
CA GLY A 455 23.78 34.87 -20.06
C GLY A 455 22.89 36.09 -19.77
N SER A 456 22.85 36.59 -18.52
CA SER A 456 22.16 37.83 -18.11
C SER A 456 20.62 37.83 -18.18
N LEU A 457 20.01 36.66 -18.37
CA LEU A 457 18.56 36.49 -18.15
C LEU A 457 18.30 36.12 -16.70
N ALA A 458 17.34 36.81 -16.08
CA ALA A 458 16.91 36.56 -14.72
C ALA A 458 15.52 35.90 -14.72
N PRO A 459 15.43 34.56 -14.91
CA PRO A 459 14.15 33.89 -14.84
C PRO A 459 13.60 33.92 -13.40
N ILE A 460 12.29 34.05 -13.30
CA ILE A 460 11.55 33.71 -12.09
C ILE A 460 11.06 32.28 -12.27
N ILE A 461 11.44 31.42 -11.32
CA ILE A 461 11.02 30.02 -11.29
C ILE A 461 10.08 29.85 -10.10
N ILE A 462 8.92 29.26 -10.36
CA ILE A 462 7.92 28.95 -9.33
C ILE A 462 7.75 27.44 -9.28
N PHE A 463 7.94 26.87 -8.09
CA PHE A 463 7.65 25.47 -7.79
C PHE A 463 6.39 25.41 -6.92
N ARG A 464 5.42 24.58 -7.28
CA ARG A 464 4.20 24.30 -6.48
C ARG A 464 4.12 22.80 -6.27
N ASP A 465 4.27 22.36 -5.03
CA ASP A 465 4.44 20.94 -4.68
C ASP A 465 3.32 20.49 -3.74
N ASP A 466 2.29 19.92 -4.35
CA ASP A 466 1.06 19.46 -3.71
C ASP A 466 1.23 18.14 -2.94
N VAL A 467 2.42 17.54 -2.98
CA VAL A 467 2.75 16.25 -2.34
C VAL A 467 3.96 16.36 -1.40
N SER A 468 4.32 17.58 -1.02
CA SER A 468 5.46 17.87 -0.14
C SER A 468 5.25 17.32 1.28
N VAL A 469 4.04 17.44 1.80
CA VAL A 469 3.65 17.01 3.14
C VAL A 469 2.48 16.03 3.06
N LEU A 470 2.74 14.75 3.36
CA LEU A 470 1.73 13.70 3.31
C LEU A 470 1.04 13.51 4.66
N GLY A 471 -0.14 12.91 4.61
CA GLY A 471 -0.85 12.40 5.78
C GLY A 471 -1.85 13.39 6.35
N ARG A 472 -2.83 12.86 7.08
CA ARG A 472 -4.03 13.60 7.47
C ARG A 472 -3.74 14.75 8.44
N LYS A 473 -2.73 14.63 9.29
CA LYS A 473 -2.43 15.63 10.33
C LYS A 473 -1.72 16.88 9.83
N LYS A 474 -0.97 16.77 8.73
CA LYS A 474 -0.07 17.85 8.25
C LYS A 474 -0.23 18.17 6.77
N GLY A 475 -0.82 17.26 5.99
CA GLY A 475 -0.98 17.45 4.55
C GLY A 475 -2.20 18.28 4.14
N GLY A 476 -2.81 19.01 5.08
CA GLY A 476 -3.95 19.89 4.84
C GLY A 476 -5.21 19.17 4.38
N LEU A 477 -6.09 19.93 3.73
CA LEU A 477 -7.40 19.45 3.25
C LEU A 477 -7.35 18.14 2.47
N HIS A 478 -6.29 17.95 1.68
CA HIS A 478 -6.10 16.81 0.78
C HIS A 478 -5.14 15.74 1.32
N ALA A 479 -4.61 15.90 2.53
CA ALA A 479 -3.59 15.05 3.13
C ALA A 479 -2.35 14.81 2.22
N GLY A 480 -1.96 15.84 1.45
CA GLY A 480 -0.83 15.79 0.51
C GLY A 480 -1.01 14.85 -0.66
N GLN A 481 -2.25 14.57 -1.07
CA GLN A 481 -2.52 13.82 -2.29
C GLN A 481 -2.60 14.74 -3.51
N PRO A 482 -2.25 14.25 -4.72
CA PRO A 482 -2.31 15.05 -5.93
C PRO A 482 -3.68 15.71 -6.18
N LEU A 483 -3.68 16.97 -6.63
CA LEU A 483 -4.86 17.73 -7.01
C LEU A 483 -5.50 17.15 -8.27
N ALA A 484 -6.81 16.89 -8.26
CA ALA A 484 -7.45 16.30 -9.43
C ALA A 484 -7.45 17.26 -10.63
N GLY A 485 -7.32 16.71 -11.84
CA GLY A 485 -7.47 17.50 -13.07
C GLY A 485 -8.92 17.94 -13.32
N ASN A 486 -9.07 19.01 -14.09
CA ASN A 486 -10.33 19.58 -14.54
C ASN A 486 -10.29 19.81 -16.08
N PRO A 487 -10.99 18.99 -16.88
CA PRO A 487 -11.92 17.94 -16.45
C PRO A 487 -11.18 16.71 -15.90
N LEU A 488 -11.88 15.89 -15.11
CA LEU A 488 -11.33 14.69 -14.48
C LEU A 488 -10.84 13.65 -15.51
N ASN A 489 -11.45 13.55 -16.68
CA ASN A 489 -11.03 12.63 -17.76
C ASN A 489 -9.95 13.20 -18.68
N TRP A 490 -9.27 14.27 -18.30
CA TRP A 490 -8.26 14.90 -19.15
C TRP A 490 -7.25 13.90 -19.73
N CYS A 491 -6.88 12.86 -18.99
CA CYS A 491 -5.91 11.85 -19.42
C CYS A 491 -6.37 11.01 -20.63
N GLU A 492 -7.67 11.03 -20.97
CA GLU A 492 -8.31 10.31 -22.06
C GLU A 492 -8.68 11.22 -23.24
N LEU A 493 -8.59 12.53 -23.06
CA LEU A 493 -9.04 13.51 -24.04
C LEU A 493 -7.89 13.90 -24.98
N PRO A 494 -8.10 13.85 -26.31
CA PRO A 494 -7.06 14.17 -27.29
C PRO A 494 -6.48 15.58 -27.17
N GLU A 495 -7.29 16.56 -26.71
CA GLU A 495 -6.81 17.94 -26.50
C GLU A 495 -5.72 18.07 -25.43
N TYR A 496 -5.64 17.14 -24.47
CA TYR A 496 -4.56 17.05 -23.49
C TYR A 496 -3.53 15.98 -23.86
N GLY A 497 -3.48 15.59 -25.13
CA GLY A 497 -2.60 14.54 -25.63
C GLY A 497 -2.90 13.18 -25.01
N GLY A 498 -4.15 12.93 -24.62
CA GLY A 498 -4.64 11.68 -24.05
C GLY A 498 -5.45 10.85 -25.06
N ASP A 499 -5.51 9.56 -24.79
CA ASP A 499 -6.47 8.64 -25.38
C ASP A 499 -6.66 7.47 -24.40
N GLU A 500 -7.63 6.59 -24.69
CA GLU A 500 -7.96 5.47 -23.81
C GLU A 500 -6.78 4.52 -23.56
N GLN A 501 -5.97 4.24 -24.60
CA GLN A 501 -4.85 3.30 -24.53
C GLN A 501 -3.68 3.91 -23.78
N MET A 502 -3.42 5.20 -24.01
CA MET A 502 -2.43 5.96 -23.30
C MET A 502 -2.77 6.06 -21.81
N ALA A 503 -4.02 6.42 -21.48
CA ALA A 503 -4.50 6.43 -20.11
C ALA A 503 -4.33 5.04 -19.48
N ALA A 504 -4.71 3.97 -20.17
CA ALA A 504 -4.50 2.59 -19.71
C ALA A 504 -3.03 2.26 -19.43
N GLY A 505 -2.12 2.70 -20.31
CA GLY A 505 -0.67 2.53 -20.16
C GLY A 505 -0.11 3.27 -18.94
N LEU A 506 -0.74 4.38 -18.55
CA LEU A 506 -0.44 5.13 -17.33
C LEU A 506 -1.19 4.60 -16.09
N GLY A 507 -2.03 3.57 -16.23
CA GLY A 507 -2.88 3.06 -15.15
C GLY A 507 -4.02 4.01 -14.76
N LYS A 508 -4.36 4.95 -15.64
CA LYS A 508 -5.38 6.00 -15.49
C LYS A 508 -6.56 5.74 -16.41
N GLY A 509 -7.59 6.58 -16.28
CA GLY A 509 -8.78 6.50 -17.11
C GLY A 509 -9.54 5.19 -16.93
N HIS A 510 -10.53 4.96 -17.76
CA HIS A 510 -11.47 3.87 -17.59
C HIS A 510 -10.87 2.48 -17.80
N LEU A 511 -9.96 2.32 -18.76
CA LEU A 511 -9.28 1.03 -18.99
C LEU A 511 -8.24 0.74 -17.90
N GLY A 512 -7.50 1.76 -17.46
CA GLY A 512 -6.45 1.61 -16.45
C GLY A 512 -7.02 1.33 -15.06
N THR A 513 -8.08 2.05 -14.68
CA THR A 513 -8.71 1.95 -13.36
C THR A 513 -9.88 0.97 -13.31
N LYS A 514 -10.44 0.58 -14.46
CA LYS A 514 -11.69 -0.20 -14.59
C LYS A 514 -12.92 0.52 -14.02
N LEU A 515 -12.93 1.85 -14.12
CA LEU A 515 -14.00 2.72 -13.66
C LEU A 515 -14.57 3.51 -14.84
N THR A 516 -15.87 3.76 -14.87
CA THR A 516 -16.48 4.73 -15.79
C THR A 516 -16.91 5.96 -15.00
N MET A 517 -16.80 7.14 -15.59
CA MET A 517 -17.14 8.40 -14.93
C MET A 517 -18.43 8.99 -15.49
N VAL A 518 -19.29 9.49 -14.60
CA VAL A 518 -20.61 10.05 -14.94
C VAL A 518 -20.56 11.58 -15.07
N ASP A 519 -19.74 12.24 -14.26
CA ASP A 519 -19.51 13.69 -14.31
C ASP A 519 -18.04 13.99 -14.60
N ALA A 520 -17.74 14.20 -15.88
CA ALA A 520 -16.37 14.46 -16.33
C ALA A 520 -15.81 15.79 -15.82
N ASN A 521 -16.65 16.77 -15.50
CA ASN A 521 -16.21 18.08 -15.04
C ASN A 521 -16.01 18.12 -13.52
N GLY A 522 -16.37 17.06 -12.80
CA GLY A 522 -16.25 17.00 -11.35
C GLY A 522 -17.06 18.10 -10.63
N THR A 523 -18.15 18.57 -11.24
CA THR A 523 -19.06 19.58 -10.67
C THR A 523 -19.77 19.07 -9.42
N ALA A 524 -19.94 17.75 -9.33
CA ALA A 524 -20.28 17.02 -8.13
C ALA A 524 -19.43 17.46 -6.93
N LEU A 525 -20.04 17.82 -5.81
CA LEU A 525 -19.31 17.98 -4.55
C LEU A 525 -19.06 16.61 -3.90
N PRO A 526 -17.91 16.39 -3.21
CA PRO A 526 -17.65 15.12 -2.52
C PRO A 526 -18.77 14.75 -1.52
N GLU A 527 -19.32 15.75 -0.82
CA GLU A 527 -20.39 15.57 0.17
C GLU A 527 -21.71 15.07 -0.44
N GLU A 528 -22.02 15.45 -1.69
CA GLU A 528 -23.22 15.00 -2.40
C GLU A 528 -23.11 13.50 -2.73
N ALA A 529 -21.91 13.05 -3.10
CA ALA A 529 -21.61 11.64 -3.37
C ALA A 529 -21.61 10.75 -2.13
N ILE A 530 -21.31 11.31 -0.95
CA ILE A 530 -21.34 10.57 0.31
C ILE A 530 -22.78 10.36 0.79
N ASN A 531 -23.66 11.35 0.58
CA ASN A 531 -24.99 11.38 1.17
C ASN A 531 -26.12 10.89 0.26
N ASP A 532 -25.97 10.90 -1.07
CA ASP A 532 -26.95 10.33 -2.01
C ASP A 532 -26.42 9.01 -2.60
N PRO A 533 -27.02 7.84 -2.26
CA PRO A 533 -26.61 6.55 -2.81
C PRO A 533 -26.82 6.43 -4.33
N ASN A 534 -27.58 7.34 -4.95
CA ASN A 534 -27.75 7.41 -6.40
C ASN A 534 -26.71 8.31 -7.08
N PHE A 535 -25.97 9.11 -6.32
CA PHE A 535 -24.97 10.05 -6.83
C PHE A 535 -23.59 9.38 -6.84
N ALA A 536 -23.31 8.68 -7.94
CA ALA A 536 -22.06 7.97 -8.15
C ALA A 536 -21.24 8.67 -9.24
N LEU A 537 -20.21 9.41 -8.83
CA LEU A 537 -19.25 10.01 -9.75
C LEU A 537 -18.60 8.95 -10.64
N PHE A 538 -18.29 7.79 -10.05
CA PHE A 538 -17.72 6.63 -10.70
C PHE A 538 -18.64 5.42 -10.61
N ARG A 539 -18.64 4.64 -11.69
CA ARG A 539 -19.26 3.33 -11.82
C ARG A 539 -18.19 2.29 -12.14
N SER A 540 -18.46 1.03 -11.85
CA SER A 540 -17.61 -0.06 -12.36
C SER A 540 -17.67 -0.12 -13.88
N PHE A 541 -16.71 -0.82 -14.49
CA PHE A 541 -16.67 -1.02 -15.93
C PHE A 541 -17.94 -1.67 -16.53
N ASP A 542 -18.67 -2.48 -15.74
CA ASP A 542 -19.98 -3.06 -16.13
C ASP A 542 -21.17 -2.13 -15.86
N GLY A 543 -20.92 -0.86 -15.50
CA GLY A 543 -21.94 0.17 -15.30
C GLY A 543 -22.65 0.14 -13.95
N LYS A 544 -22.24 -0.72 -13.01
CA LYS A 544 -22.82 -0.78 -11.67
C LYS A 544 -22.32 0.37 -10.81
N THR A 545 -23.23 0.91 -9.99
CA THR A 545 -22.86 1.89 -8.97
C THR A 545 -21.88 1.28 -7.97
N LEU A 546 -20.81 2.00 -7.69
CA LEU A 546 -19.86 1.61 -6.65
C LEU A 546 -20.40 2.03 -5.29
N PHE A 547 -20.35 1.12 -4.33
CA PHE A 547 -20.71 1.42 -2.94
C PHE A 547 -19.69 2.38 -2.28
N HIS A 548 -18.45 2.39 -2.78
CA HIS A 548 -17.38 3.28 -2.35
C HIS A 548 -16.80 4.01 -3.55
N GLN A 549 -16.91 5.34 -3.55
CA GLN A 549 -16.33 6.19 -4.58
C GLN A 549 -14.82 6.35 -4.32
N PRO A 550 -13.95 6.13 -5.32
CA PRO A 550 -12.53 6.41 -5.16
C PRO A 550 -12.23 7.91 -5.17
N ARG A 551 -11.02 8.28 -4.71
CA ARG A 551 -10.49 9.64 -4.83
C ARG A 551 -10.49 10.09 -6.29
N ARG A 552 -10.79 11.36 -6.57
CA ARG A 552 -10.82 11.89 -7.95
C ARG A 552 -9.48 11.74 -8.68
N SER A 553 -8.38 12.02 -7.99
CA SER A 553 -7.03 11.86 -8.55
C SER A 553 -6.64 10.40 -8.78
N PHE A 554 -7.36 9.41 -8.24
CA PHE A 554 -7.14 8.00 -8.60
C PHE A 554 -7.49 7.74 -10.07
N TYR A 555 -8.51 8.42 -10.61
CA TYR A 555 -8.89 8.28 -12.02
C TYR A 555 -7.87 8.91 -12.97
N SER A 556 -7.38 10.10 -12.62
CA SER A 556 -6.64 10.98 -13.52
C SER A 556 -5.15 11.12 -13.20
N GLY A 557 -4.71 10.58 -12.06
CA GLY A 557 -3.42 10.81 -11.41
C GLY A 557 -3.32 12.15 -10.67
N GLY A 558 -3.97 13.20 -11.17
CA GLY A 558 -3.88 14.55 -10.62
C GLY A 558 -2.52 15.24 -10.86
N LEU A 559 -2.36 16.45 -10.31
CA LEU A 559 -1.15 17.25 -10.28
C LEU A 559 -0.45 17.07 -8.93
N ALA A 560 0.83 16.71 -8.96
CA ALA A 560 1.66 16.59 -7.77
C ALA A 560 2.70 17.72 -7.68
N LEU A 561 3.25 18.14 -8.82
CA LEU A 561 4.27 19.18 -8.88
C LEU A 561 4.07 20.02 -10.14
N ASP A 562 3.96 21.34 -10.00
CA ASP A 562 4.00 22.29 -11.10
C ASP A 562 5.24 23.17 -11.02
N ILE A 563 5.95 23.26 -12.14
CA ILE A 563 7.15 24.09 -12.29
C ILE A 563 6.88 25.09 -13.41
N GLU A 564 6.87 26.36 -13.06
CA GLU A 564 6.67 27.46 -13.99
C GLU A 564 7.93 28.31 -14.10
N ILE A 565 8.38 28.57 -15.33
CA ILE A 565 9.55 29.39 -15.62
C ILE A 565 9.10 30.59 -16.47
N GLY A 566 9.27 31.79 -15.94
CA GLY A 566 8.92 33.05 -16.61
C GLY A 566 9.95 34.15 -16.41
N GLY A 567 9.63 35.37 -16.89
CA GLY A 567 10.39 36.58 -16.54
C GLY A 567 11.61 36.90 -17.40
N THR A 568 11.74 36.35 -18.61
CA THR A 568 12.93 36.56 -19.48
C THR A 568 13.01 37.96 -20.13
N GLY A 569 12.34 38.97 -19.58
CA GLY A 569 12.44 40.34 -20.08
C GLY A 569 13.86 40.85 -19.89
N ASN A 570 14.52 41.27 -20.99
CA ASN A 570 15.81 41.95 -20.93
C ASN A 570 15.69 43.15 -19.99
N SER A 571 16.24 43.02 -18.78
CA SER A 571 16.24 44.09 -17.76
C SER A 571 17.09 45.30 -18.20
N SER A 572 17.76 45.21 -19.36
CA SER A 572 18.67 46.23 -19.90
C SER A 572 18.06 47.18 -20.95
N MET A 573 16.74 47.17 -21.21
CA MET A 573 16.12 48.12 -22.16
C MET A 573 15.09 49.09 -21.58
N ALA A 574 14.82 49.07 -20.27
CA ALA A 574 13.88 50.00 -19.62
C ALA A 574 14.53 51.30 -19.09
N ALA A 575 15.56 51.81 -19.77
CA ALA A 575 16.10 53.16 -19.56
C ALA A 575 15.86 54.02 -20.82
N ALA A 576 14.60 54.11 -21.27
CA ALA A 576 14.20 55.11 -22.25
C ALA A 576 12.74 55.54 -22.00
N GLN A 577 12.63 56.78 -21.53
CA GLN A 577 11.44 57.64 -21.42
C GLN A 577 10.38 57.31 -20.35
N PRO A 578 10.02 58.30 -19.50
CA PRO A 578 8.87 58.17 -18.61
C PRO A 578 7.58 58.12 -19.45
N PRO A 579 6.62 57.25 -19.12
CA PRO A 579 5.34 57.20 -19.81
C PRO A 579 4.52 58.47 -19.51
N GLU A 580 3.91 59.04 -20.53
CA GLU A 580 2.86 60.05 -20.40
C GLU A 580 1.68 59.48 -19.57
N PRO A 581 0.96 60.33 -18.83
CA PRO A 581 -0.10 59.91 -17.93
C PRO A 581 -1.33 59.43 -18.72
N HIS A 582 -1.39 58.13 -19.00
CA HIS A 582 -2.62 57.47 -19.42
C HIS A 582 -3.52 57.21 -18.20
N ILE A 583 -4.71 57.83 -18.24
CA ILE A 583 -5.82 57.63 -17.33
C ILE A 583 -6.15 56.13 -17.25
N GLN A 584 -5.95 55.52 -16.07
CA GLN A 584 -6.40 54.17 -15.76
C GLN A 584 -7.92 54.10 -15.88
N GLN A 585 -8.42 53.43 -16.91
CA GLN A 585 -9.76 52.86 -16.89
C GLN A 585 -9.71 51.58 -16.06
N LEU A 586 -10.41 51.59 -14.92
CA LEU A 586 -10.74 50.40 -14.14
C LEU A 586 -11.50 49.38 -15.02
N PRO A 587 -11.27 48.07 -14.85
CA PRO A 587 -12.09 47.06 -15.51
C PRO A 587 -13.56 47.16 -15.04
N PRO A 588 -14.54 46.85 -15.90
CA PRO A 588 -15.94 46.97 -15.55
C PRO A 588 -16.32 45.99 -14.45
N ILE A 589 -16.82 46.55 -13.34
CA ILE A 589 -17.55 45.83 -12.30
C ILE A 589 -18.79 45.23 -12.94
N LEU A 590 -18.88 43.90 -12.93
CA LEU A 590 -20.08 43.18 -13.31
C LEU A 590 -21.10 43.31 -12.16
N ASP A 591 -22.02 44.25 -12.30
CA ASP A 591 -23.19 44.40 -11.42
C ASP A 591 -24.11 43.18 -11.58
N ILE A 592 -24.20 42.36 -10.53
CA ILE A 592 -25.19 41.29 -10.40
C ILE A 592 -26.50 41.94 -9.89
N PRO A 593 -27.61 41.93 -10.65
CA PRO A 593 -28.85 42.50 -10.16
C PRO A 593 -29.50 41.58 -9.12
N SER A 594 -29.62 42.11 -7.90
CA SER A 594 -30.40 41.54 -6.82
C SER A 594 -31.88 41.40 -7.22
N LYS A 595 -32.33 40.16 -7.45
CA LYS A 595 -33.77 39.87 -7.60
C LYS A 595 -34.45 39.91 -6.22
N ARG A 596 -35.14 41.03 -5.99
CA ARG A 596 -36.21 41.18 -4.99
C ARG A 596 -37.27 40.10 -5.20
N TRP A 597 -37.48 39.28 -4.17
CA TRP A 597 -38.68 38.45 -4.02
C TRP A 597 -39.83 39.35 -3.56
N ILE A 598 -40.87 39.46 -4.39
CA ILE A 598 -42.15 40.05 -4.03
C ILE A 598 -43.09 38.91 -3.64
N PHE A 599 -43.55 38.95 -2.39
CA PHE A 599 -44.69 38.17 -1.91
C PHE A 599 -45.97 38.61 -2.64
N ALA A 600 -46.71 37.66 -3.20
CA ALA A 600 -48.11 37.85 -3.53
C ALA A 600 -48.91 36.59 -3.16
N ASN A 601 -49.68 36.75 -2.09
CA ASN A 601 -50.81 35.92 -1.70
C ASN A 601 -51.79 35.71 -2.87
N ARG A 602 -52.31 34.48 -3.03
CA ARG A 602 -53.75 34.27 -3.25
C ARG A 602 -54.19 32.85 -2.89
N ARG A 603 -55.19 32.82 -1.99
CA ARG A 603 -56.07 31.71 -1.59
C ARG A 603 -56.77 31.06 -2.79
N ILE A 604 -57.00 29.75 -2.79
CA ILE A 604 -58.09 29.02 -2.09
C ILE A 604 -57.49 27.72 -1.56
#